data_AF-A0A7X9MVE6-F1
#
_entry.id   AF-A0A7X9MVE6-F1
#
_cell.length_a   1.000
_cell.length_b   1.000
_cell.length_c   1.000
_cell.angle_alpha   90.00
_cell.angle_beta   90.00
_cell.angle_gamma   90.00
#
_symmetry.space_group_name_H-M   'P 1'
#
loop_
_entity.id
_entity.type
_entity.pdbx_description
1 polymer ?
#
loop_
_entity_poly.entity_id
_entity_poly.type
_entity_poly.pdbx_seq_one_letter_code
_entity_poly.pdbx_strand_id
1 'polypeptide(L)'
;MRRVCIILIFVLVLTACQVHAANITLNDVIVSLENQHLDVEETSKSKDKIFNNKLNGIKPNNYTLQDKSLLIYIFDSEENRKKGLKDFQKQTESMNTVSHGVYEVKNVLIFYVYEKDLDNSIEEGIQQTINNLERLAL
;
A
#
# COMPACT_ATOMS: atom_id res chain seq x y z
N MET A 1 34.54 28.24 27.49
CA MET A 1 33.37 27.34 27.67
C MET A 1 32.16 27.77 26.84
N ARG A 2 31.72 29.04 26.90
CA ARG A 2 30.56 29.56 26.12
C ARG A 2 30.66 29.40 24.59
N ARG A 3 31.86 29.43 24.00
CA ARG A 3 32.08 29.22 22.55
C ARG A 3 32.07 27.73 22.12
N VAL A 4 32.35 26.81 23.04
CA VAL A 4 32.33 25.36 22.77
C VAL A 4 30.90 24.83 22.70
N CYS A 5 30.00 25.38 23.52
CA CYS A 5 28.57 25.03 23.49
C CYS A 5 27.88 25.42 22.16
N ILE A 6 28.32 26.51 21.50
CA ILE A 6 27.72 26.97 20.24
C ILE A 6 28.12 26.04 19.07
N ILE A 7 29.34 25.50 19.10
CA ILE A 7 29.84 24.57 18.07
C ILE A 7 29.10 23.22 18.18
N LEU A 8 28.84 22.75 19.40
CA LEU A 8 28.09 21.50 19.66
C LEU A 8 26.63 21.56 19.18
N ILE A 9 26.00 22.73 19.21
CA ILE A 9 24.63 22.93 18.70
C ILE A 9 24.60 22.91 17.16
N PHE A 10 25.62 23.46 16.49
CA PHE A 10 25.70 23.44 15.02
C PHE A 10 25.96 22.04 14.44
N VAL A 11 26.65 21.16 15.18
CA VAL A 11 26.90 19.77 14.77
C VAL A 11 25.64 18.90 14.85
N LEU A 12 24.70 19.21 15.75
CA LEU A 12 23.42 18.48 15.87
C LEU A 12 22.43 18.78 14.75
N VAL A 13 22.59 19.89 14.01
CA VAL A 13 21.66 20.28 12.93
C VAL A 13 21.98 19.59 11.59
N LEU A 14 23.18 19.01 11.44
CA LEU A 14 23.63 18.40 10.18
C LEU A 14 23.33 16.90 10.06
N THR A 15 22.84 16.23 11.11
CA THR A 15 22.51 14.79 11.07
C THR A 15 21.04 14.49 10.78
N ALA A 16 20.18 15.50 10.66
CA ALA A 16 18.84 15.33 10.10
C ALA A 16 18.90 15.28 8.58
N CYS A 17 19.70 14.35 8.03
CA CYS A 17 19.54 13.90 6.66
C CYS A 17 18.19 13.18 6.63
N GLN A 18 17.12 13.94 6.40
CA GLN A 18 15.79 13.37 6.16
C GLN A 18 15.86 12.67 4.82
N VAL A 19 16.37 11.44 4.83
CA VAL A 19 16.18 10.49 3.73
C VAL A 19 14.67 10.25 3.70
N HIS A 20 13.99 11.09 2.92
CA HIS A 20 12.63 10.80 2.53
C HIS A 20 12.72 9.56 1.66
N ALA A 21 12.40 8.41 2.24
CA ALA A 21 12.18 7.19 1.47
C ALA A 21 11.26 7.54 0.30
N ALA A 22 11.68 7.20 -0.92
CA ALA A 22 10.87 7.45 -2.10
C ALA A 22 9.51 6.77 -1.94
N ASN A 23 8.43 7.50 -2.26
CA ASN A 23 7.10 6.93 -2.28
C ASN A 23 7.01 5.90 -3.42
N ILE A 24 6.36 4.79 -3.14
CA ILE A 24 6.08 3.74 -4.11
C ILE A 24 4.99 4.28 -5.05
N THR A 25 5.23 4.14 -6.36
CA THR A 25 4.27 4.51 -7.40
C THR A 25 3.38 3.32 -7.77
N LEU A 26 2.27 3.58 -8.47
CA LEU A 26 1.43 2.51 -8.99
C LEU A 26 2.22 1.57 -9.91
N ASN A 27 3.07 2.14 -10.77
CA ASN A 27 3.88 1.35 -11.71
C ASN A 27 4.85 0.40 -10.99
N ASP A 28 5.44 0.82 -9.88
CA ASP A 28 6.32 -0.04 -9.08
C ASP A 28 5.57 -1.26 -8.54
N VAL A 29 4.31 -1.06 -8.12
CA VAL A 29 3.44 -2.15 -7.66
C VAL A 29 3.11 -3.12 -8.80
N ILE A 30 2.70 -2.61 -9.95
CA ILE A 30 2.33 -3.43 -11.12
C ILE A 30 3.53 -4.25 -11.61
N VAL A 31 4.68 -3.61 -11.82
CA VAL A 31 5.91 -4.30 -12.22
C VAL A 31 6.34 -5.35 -11.19
N SER A 32 6.17 -5.05 -9.89
CA SER A 32 6.52 -6.02 -8.83
C SER A 32 5.60 -7.23 -8.85
N LEU A 33 4.30 -7.06 -9.12
CA LEU A 33 3.33 -8.15 -9.26
C LEU A 33 3.65 -9.01 -10.49
N GLU A 34 3.87 -8.38 -11.64
CA GLU A 34 4.21 -9.07 -12.90
C GLU A 34 5.52 -9.87 -12.77
N ASN A 35 6.51 -9.36 -12.04
CA ASN A 35 7.75 -10.09 -11.73
C ASN A 35 7.53 -11.34 -10.87
N GLN A 36 6.41 -11.45 -10.15
CA GLN A 36 5.98 -12.66 -9.43
C GLN A 36 5.04 -13.53 -10.28
N HIS A 37 4.94 -13.28 -11.58
CA HIS A 37 4.01 -13.96 -12.50
C HIS A 37 2.53 -13.75 -12.11
N LEU A 38 2.23 -12.63 -11.46
CA LEU A 38 0.87 -12.21 -11.13
C LEU A 38 0.39 -11.19 -12.17
N ASP A 39 -0.10 -11.70 -13.30
CA ASP A 39 -0.64 -10.85 -14.37
C ASP A 39 -1.90 -10.12 -13.87
N VAL A 40 -1.91 -8.80 -14.06
CA VAL A 40 -3.00 -7.93 -13.66
C VAL A 40 -3.58 -7.18 -14.85
N GLU A 41 -4.90 -7.11 -14.93
CA GLU A 41 -5.59 -6.39 -15.98
C GLU A 41 -6.33 -5.19 -15.38
N GLU A 42 -6.16 -4.00 -15.96
CA GLU A 42 -6.87 -2.82 -15.49
C GLU A 42 -8.37 -2.98 -15.74
N THR A 43 -9.19 -2.65 -14.74
CA THR A 43 -10.65 -2.67 -14.86
C THR A 43 -11.26 -1.35 -14.39
N SER A 44 -12.32 -0.92 -15.07
CA SER A 44 -13.00 0.33 -14.71
C SER A 44 -13.71 0.26 -13.35
N LYS A 45 -14.03 -0.94 -12.84
CA LYS A 45 -14.78 -1.14 -11.58
C LYS A 45 -14.45 -2.49 -10.94
N SER A 46 -14.24 -2.48 -9.62
CA SER A 46 -14.36 -3.72 -8.82
C SER A 46 -15.82 -4.22 -8.86
N LYS A 47 -16.00 -5.56 -8.91
CA LYS A 47 -17.32 -6.20 -8.86
C LYS A 47 -18.04 -5.88 -7.54
N ASP A 48 -17.28 -5.61 -6.47
CA ASP A 48 -17.81 -5.25 -5.16
C ASP A 48 -17.89 -3.74 -4.94
N LYS A 49 -19.11 -3.25 -4.71
CA LYS A 49 -19.37 -1.82 -4.48
C LYS A 49 -18.66 -1.26 -3.23
N ILE A 50 -18.45 -2.09 -2.21
CA ILE A 50 -17.79 -1.69 -0.95
C ILE A 50 -16.34 -1.27 -1.20
N PHE A 51 -15.64 -1.98 -2.08
CA PHE A 51 -14.21 -1.78 -2.31
C PHE A 51 -13.91 -0.62 -3.27
N ASN A 52 -14.89 -0.08 -4.00
CA ASN A 52 -14.71 1.10 -4.86
C ASN A 52 -14.78 2.45 -4.10
N ASN A 53 -14.89 2.43 -2.78
CA ASN A 53 -15.02 3.64 -1.98
C ASN A 53 -13.70 4.41 -1.88
N LYS A 54 -13.81 5.72 -1.64
CA LYS A 54 -12.63 6.52 -1.29
C LYS A 54 -12.20 6.22 0.14
N LEU A 55 -10.90 6.03 0.34
CA LEU A 55 -10.28 5.86 1.65
C LEU A 55 -9.37 7.06 1.89
N ASN A 56 -9.61 7.82 2.97
CA ASN A 56 -8.91 9.08 3.26
C ASN A 56 -8.86 10.01 2.02
N GLY A 57 -9.97 10.07 1.27
CA GLY A 57 -10.10 10.87 0.05
C GLY A 57 -9.52 10.26 -1.24
N ILE A 58 -8.74 9.19 -1.15
CA ILE A 58 -8.05 8.53 -2.28
C ILE A 58 -8.93 7.43 -2.88
N LYS A 59 -9.02 7.40 -4.22
CA LYS A 59 -9.71 6.33 -4.96
C LYS A 59 -8.76 5.15 -5.20
N PRO A 60 -9.28 3.91 -5.24
CA PRO A 60 -8.49 2.76 -5.69
C PRO A 60 -8.18 2.86 -7.18
N ASN A 61 -7.03 2.29 -7.56
CA ASN A 61 -6.79 1.78 -8.90
C ASN A 61 -7.29 0.34 -8.93
N ASN A 62 -8.19 0.03 -9.86
CA ASN A 62 -8.87 -1.26 -9.90
C ASN A 62 -8.25 -2.17 -10.96
N TYR A 63 -7.92 -3.38 -10.54
CA TYR A 63 -7.37 -4.43 -11.39
C TYR A 63 -8.12 -5.74 -11.17
N THR A 64 -7.94 -6.66 -12.08
CA THR A 64 -8.27 -8.07 -11.90
C THR A 64 -7.02 -8.91 -11.89
N LEU A 65 -6.91 -9.80 -10.90
CA LEU A 65 -5.89 -10.83 -10.78
C LEU A 65 -6.62 -12.17 -10.71
N GLN A 66 -6.43 -13.04 -11.70
CA GLN A 66 -7.16 -14.31 -11.81
C GLN A 66 -8.69 -14.16 -11.62
N ASP A 67 -9.32 -13.27 -12.40
CA ASP A 67 -10.76 -12.95 -12.36
C ASP A 67 -11.33 -12.38 -11.04
N LYS A 68 -10.46 -12.21 -10.04
CA LYS A 68 -10.75 -11.65 -8.71
C LYS A 68 -10.33 -10.19 -8.63
N SER A 69 -11.01 -9.42 -7.79
CA SER A 69 -10.77 -7.97 -7.72
C SER A 69 -9.51 -7.68 -6.92
N LEU A 70 -8.62 -6.88 -7.50
CA LEU A 70 -7.42 -6.34 -6.86
C LEU A 70 -7.53 -4.82 -6.84
N LEU A 71 -7.44 -4.21 -5.65
CA LEU A 71 -7.58 -2.77 -5.49
C LEU A 71 -6.32 -2.21 -4.86
N ILE A 72 -5.72 -1.22 -5.53
CA ILE A 72 -4.45 -0.64 -5.15
C ILE A 72 -4.64 0.85 -4.86
N TYR A 73 -4.46 1.24 -3.61
CA TYR A 73 -4.45 2.63 -3.18
C TYR A 73 -3.02 3.13 -3.04
N ILE A 74 -2.71 4.23 -3.72
CA ILE A 74 -1.43 4.94 -3.59
C ILE A 74 -1.70 6.23 -2.82
N PHE A 75 -1.18 6.33 -1.60
CA PHE A 75 -1.30 7.51 -0.76
C PHE A 75 -0.04 8.39 -0.89
N ASP A 76 -0.13 9.62 -0.39
CA ASP A 76 1.04 10.52 -0.34
C ASP A 76 2.05 10.13 0.76
N SER A 77 1.63 9.32 1.73
CA SER A 77 2.46 8.91 2.86
C SER A 77 1.94 7.65 3.55
N GLU A 78 2.80 7.01 4.34
CA GLU A 78 2.41 5.89 5.20
C GLU A 78 1.36 6.28 6.24
N GLU A 79 1.42 7.49 6.80
CA GLU A 79 0.40 7.95 7.73
C GLU A 79 -0.98 8.07 7.05
N ASN A 80 -1.01 8.56 5.81
CA ASN A 80 -2.24 8.64 5.03
C ASN A 80 -2.77 7.25 4.65
N ARG A 81 -1.89 6.27 4.38
CA ARG A 81 -2.27 4.86 4.20
C ARG A 81 -2.94 4.29 5.46
N LYS A 82 -2.32 4.51 6.63
CA LYS A 82 -2.88 4.08 7.94
C LYS A 82 -4.25 4.69 8.22
N LYS A 83 -4.45 5.98 7.87
CA LYS A 83 -5.76 6.63 7.93
C LYS A 83 -6.75 5.99 6.95
N GLY A 84 -6.31 5.69 5.73
CA GLY A 84 -7.12 4.99 4.72
C GLY A 84 -7.61 3.62 5.18
N LEU A 85 -6.75 2.83 5.82
CA LEU A 85 -7.15 1.53 6.39
C LEU A 85 -8.19 1.68 7.51
N LYS A 86 -8.00 2.66 8.41
CA LYS A 86 -9.00 2.96 9.46
C LYS A 86 -10.33 3.41 8.86
N ASP A 87 -10.30 4.22 7.81
CA ASP A 87 -11.50 4.62 7.09
C ASP A 87 -12.22 3.42 6.48
N PHE A 88 -11.48 2.47 5.89
CA PHE A 88 -12.07 1.23 5.38
C PHE A 88 -12.77 0.47 6.50
N GLN A 89 -12.06 0.19 7.59
CA GLN A 89 -12.60 -0.49 8.77
C GLN A 89 -13.88 0.16 9.25
N LYS A 90 -13.88 1.49 9.44
CA LYS A 90 -15.05 2.26 9.86
C LYS A 90 -16.21 2.19 8.86
N GLN A 91 -15.93 2.27 7.56
CA GLN A 91 -16.96 2.18 6.52
C GLN A 91 -17.57 0.78 6.44
N THR A 92 -16.81 -0.26 6.80
CA THR A 92 -17.23 -1.66 6.71
C THR A 92 -17.63 -2.28 8.04
N GLU A 93 -17.51 -1.58 9.16
CA GLU A 93 -17.76 -2.06 10.53
C GLU A 93 -19.12 -2.76 10.68
N SER A 94 -20.16 -2.23 10.02
CA SER A 94 -21.52 -2.79 10.05
C SER A 94 -21.86 -3.62 8.80
N MET A 95 -20.89 -3.90 7.93
CA MET A 95 -21.11 -4.58 6.65
C MET A 95 -20.58 -6.01 6.70
N ASN A 96 -21.32 -6.94 6.11
CA ASN A 96 -20.81 -8.29 5.86
C ASN A 96 -19.91 -8.25 4.62
N THR A 97 -18.62 -7.98 4.82
CA THR A 97 -17.65 -7.93 3.71
C THR A 97 -17.30 -9.33 3.23
N VAL A 98 -17.13 -9.47 1.92
CA VAL A 98 -16.58 -10.71 1.33
C VAL A 98 -15.13 -10.92 1.79
N SER A 99 -14.66 -12.16 1.77
CA SER A 99 -13.29 -12.50 2.17
C SER A 99 -12.28 -11.77 1.30
N HIS A 100 -11.30 -11.14 1.95
CA HIS A 100 -10.29 -10.35 1.30
C HIS A 100 -8.97 -10.35 2.09
N GLY A 101 -7.86 -10.27 1.35
CA GLY A 101 -6.53 -10.05 1.90
C GLY A 101 -6.23 -8.55 1.97
N VAL A 102 -5.53 -8.12 3.01
CA VAL A 102 -5.09 -6.73 3.21
C VAL A 102 -3.57 -6.72 3.28
N TYR A 103 -2.93 -5.96 2.39
CA TYR A 103 -1.48 -5.88 2.32
C TYR A 103 -1.04 -4.42 2.35
N GLU A 104 -0.01 -4.13 3.14
CA GLU A 104 0.45 -2.77 3.41
C GLU A 104 1.96 -2.65 3.19
N VAL A 105 2.40 -1.62 2.47
CA VAL A 105 3.83 -1.26 2.35
C VAL A 105 3.97 0.23 2.13
N LYS A 106 4.73 0.94 2.99
CA LYS A 106 4.93 2.40 2.92
C LYS A 106 3.61 3.16 2.66
N ASN A 107 3.46 3.81 1.52
CA ASN A 107 2.29 4.59 1.13
C ASN A 107 1.23 3.78 0.35
N VAL A 108 1.34 2.45 0.27
CA VAL A 108 0.49 1.57 -0.54
C VAL A 108 -0.38 0.67 0.33
N LEU A 109 -1.67 0.58 0.00
CA LEU A 109 -2.62 -0.38 0.58
C LEU A 109 -3.25 -1.19 -0.56
N ILE A 110 -3.20 -2.51 -0.45
CA ILE A 110 -3.74 -3.44 -1.44
C ILE A 110 -4.84 -4.28 -0.79
N PHE A 111 -5.97 -4.40 -1.48
CA PHE A 111 -7.02 -5.37 -1.16
C PHE A 111 -7.12 -6.39 -2.29
N TYR A 112 -7.05 -7.67 -1.95
CA TYR A 112 -7.34 -8.77 -2.88
C TYR A 112 -8.60 -9.50 -2.45
N VAL A 113 -9.66 -9.42 -3.25
CA VAL A 113 -10.99 -9.95 -2.90
C VAL A 113 -11.19 -11.31 -3.53
N TYR A 114 -11.16 -12.38 -2.72
CA TYR A 114 -11.14 -13.77 -3.19
C TYR A 114 -12.39 -14.59 -2.85
N GLU A 115 -13.38 -13.97 -2.21
CA GLU A 115 -14.67 -14.54 -1.80
C GLU A 115 -14.59 -15.79 -0.90
N LYS A 116 -14.19 -16.95 -1.46
CA LYS A 116 -14.20 -18.25 -0.76
C LYS A 116 -12.80 -18.83 -0.57
N ASP A 117 -12.01 -18.88 -1.63
CA ASP A 117 -10.73 -19.60 -1.63
C ASP A 117 -9.60 -18.67 -2.05
N LEU A 118 -8.64 -18.45 -1.14
CA LEU A 118 -7.36 -17.82 -1.45
C LEU A 118 -6.41 -18.92 -1.92
N ASP A 119 -5.89 -18.77 -3.14
CA ASP A 119 -4.82 -19.64 -3.62
C ASP A 119 -3.53 -19.24 -2.90
N ASN A 120 -2.92 -20.19 -2.18
CA ASN A 120 -1.68 -19.94 -1.43
C ASN A 120 -0.56 -19.38 -2.31
N SER A 121 -0.47 -19.81 -3.58
CA SER A 121 0.55 -19.29 -4.49
C SER A 121 0.35 -17.82 -4.81
N ILE A 122 -0.91 -17.36 -4.86
CA ILE A 122 -1.26 -15.95 -5.07
C ILE A 122 -0.96 -15.14 -3.81
N GLU A 123 -1.34 -15.66 -2.64
CA GLU A 123 -1.00 -15.00 -1.37
C GLU A 123 0.51 -14.85 -1.19
N GLU A 124 1.28 -15.91 -1.47
CA GLU A 124 2.74 -15.91 -1.43
C GLU A 124 3.33 -14.91 -2.43
N GLY A 125 2.82 -14.87 -3.67
CA GLY A 125 3.27 -13.93 -4.69
C GLY A 125 2.99 -12.46 -4.33
N ILE A 126 1.82 -12.17 -3.75
CA ILE A 126 1.51 -10.82 -3.25
C ILE A 126 2.45 -10.48 -2.08
N GLN A 127 2.69 -11.41 -1.14
CA GLN A 127 3.60 -11.17 -0.03
C GLN A 127 5.04 -10.93 -0.51
N GLN A 128 5.51 -11.67 -1.52
CA GLN A 128 6.82 -11.43 -2.13
C GLN A 128 6.88 -10.06 -2.83
N THR A 129 5.81 -9.64 -3.49
CA THR A 129 5.67 -8.29 -4.05
C THR A 129 5.83 -7.22 -2.96
N ILE A 130 5.15 -7.38 -1.83
CA ILE A 130 5.26 -6.47 -0.68
C ILE A 130 6.70 -6.39 -0.17
N ASN A 131 7.37 -7.54 0.01
CA ASN A 131 8.75 -7.59 0.48
C ASN A 131 9.73 -6.92 -0.51
N ASN A 132 9.51 -7.08 -1.82
CA ASN A 132 10.33 -6.44 -2.85
C ASN A 132 10.14 -4.91 -2.85
N LEU A 133 8.89 -4.46 -2.75
CA LEU A 133 8.54 -3.05 -2.64
C LEU A 133 9.14 -2.39 -1.39
N GLU A 134 9.15 -3.09 -0.26
CA GLU A 134 9.78 -2.61 0.96
C GLU A 134 11.28 -2.35 0.76
N ARG A 135 11.96 -3.24 0.03
CA ARG A 135 13.39 -3.11 -0.29
C ARG A 135 13.70 -1.98 -1.27
N LEU A 136 12.78 -1.67 -2.19
CA LEU A 136 12.94 -0.55 -3.13
C LEU A 136 12.83 0.83 -2.45
N ALA A 137 12.19 0.89 -1.29
CA ALA A 137 11.95 2.11 -0.53
C ALA A 137 12.90 2.26 0.69
N LEU A 138 14.03 1.54 0.70
CA LEU A 138 15.15 1.67 1.64
C LEU A 138 16.30 2.48 1.00
#